data_AF-A0A1Y2A916-F1
#
_entry.id   AF-A0A1Y2A916-F1
#
_cell.length_a   1.000
_cell.length_b   1.000
_cell.length_c   1.000
_cell.angle_alpha   90.00
_cell.angle_beta   90.00
_cell.angle_gamma   90.00
#
_symmetry.space_group_name_H-M   'P 1'
#
loop_
_entity.id
_entity.type
_entity.pdbx_description
1 polymer ?
#
loop_
_entity_poly.entity_id
_entity_poly.type
_entity_poly.pdbx_seq_one_letter_code
_entity_poly.pdbx_strand_id
1 'polypeptide(L)'
;QRKVEDDPENRLIMKLRIVDNLPWGRIAEIVNKERRENGEEGKGEMTHPGVYGRFVRNAPKIARKDGLVGFRVEDYMQKHMKTAGEGGVGLNAAPMTTIPNRRKRKETETPKAHRSAKKAKLVYDCKELETRNMLQLLVQAHDTVKDTFWTFVGHEMERLSGKVFEPEALEKRFHQL
;
A
#
# COMPACT_ATOMS: atom_id res chain seq x y z
N GLN A 1 13.94 -17.83 -15.03
CA GLN A 1 12.71 -17.00 -14.89
C GLN A 1 13.13 -15.65 -14.30
N ARG A 2 12.73 -14.52 -14.90
CA ARG A 2 12.99 -13.19 -14.31
C ARG A 2 12.19 -13.06 -13.00
N LYS A 3 12.78 -12.42 -12.00
CA LYS A 3 12.09 -12.13 -10.74
C LYS A 3 10.96 -11.13 -10.99
N VAL A 4 9.85 -11.30 -10.29
CA VAL A 4 8.63 -10.49 -10.52
C VAL A 4 8.84 -9.03 -10.13
N GLU A 5 9.76 -8.78 -9.20
CA GLU A 5 10.12 -7.42 -8.76
C GLU A 5 10.96 -6.65 -9.80
N ASP A 6 11.59 -7.35 -10.74
CA ASP A 6 12.46 -6.78 -11.78
C ASP A 6 11.73 -6.57 -13.12
N ASP A 7 10.43 -6.91 -13.18
CA ASP A 7 9.61 -6.74 -14.37
C ASP A 7 9.26 -5.25 -14.56
N PRO A 8 9.72 -4.61 -15.65
CA PRO A 8 9.49 -3.18 -15.89
C PRO A 8 8.00 -2.83 -15.92
N GLU A 9 7.16 -3.74 -16.42
CA GLU A 9 5.71 -3.54 -16.45
C GLU A 9 5.10 -3.45 -15.05
N ASN A 10 5.55 -4.30 -14.11
CA ASN A 10 5.03 -4.27 -12.75
C ASN A 10 5.48 -2.99 -12.00
N ARG A 11 6.71 -2.52 -12.28
CA ARG A 11 7.21 -1.25 -11.74
C ARG A 11 6.45 -0.06 -12.32
N LEU A 12 6.15 -0.08 -13.62
CA LEU A 12 5.32 0.94 -14.27
C LEU A 12 3.91 1.00 -13.65
N ILE A 13 3.24 -0.16 -13.52
CA ILE A 13 1.92 -0.24 -12.89
C ILE A 13 1.94 0.33 -11.46
N MET A 14 2.99 0.00 -10.68
CA MET A 14 3.15 0.51 -9.32
C MET A 14 3.35 2.03 -9.30
N LYS A 15 4.22 2.56 -10.17
CA LYS A 15 4.46 4.01 -10.30
C LYS A 15 3.20 4.77 -10.68
N LEU A 16 2.51 4.34 -11.74
CA LEU A 16 1.30 4.99 -12.23
C LEU A 16 0.17 4.99 -11.18
N ARG A 17 0.15 3.99 -10.30
CA ARG A 17 -0.85 3.93 -9.23
C ARG A 17 -0.47 4.74 -7.99
N ILE A 18 0.77 4.67 -7.53
CA ILE A 18 1.19 5.27 -6.27
C ILE A 18 1.56 6.74 -6.46
N VAL A 19 2.31 7.05 -7.52
CA VAL A 19 2.84 8.39 -7.77
C VAL A 19 1.82 9.22 -8.54
N ASP A 20 1.33 8.69 -9.66
CA ASP A 20 0.44 9.44 -10.56
C ASP A 20 -1.04 9.29 -10.18
N ASN A 21 -1.33 8.44 -9.19
CA ASN A 21 -2.68 8.17 -8.66
C ASN A 21 -3.74 7.87 -9.72
N LEU A 22 -3.35 7.20 -10.81
CA LEU A 22 -4.24 6.99 -11.95
C LEU A 22 -5.27 5.90 -11.68
N PRO A 23 -6.48 6.00 -12.28
CA PRO A 23 -7.44 4.92 -12.24
C PRO A 23 -6.94 3.74 -13.07
N TRP A 24 -7.25 2.53 -12.64
CA TRP A 24 -6.75 1.31 -13.26
C TRP A 24 -7.03 1.17 -14.77
N GLY A 25 -8.17 1.69 -15.24
CA GLY A 25 -8.49 1.73 -16.67
C GLY A 25 -7.45 2.54 -17.46
N ARG A 26 -7.08 3.73 -16.94
CA ARG A 26 -6.05 4.56 -17.55
C ARG A 26 -4.67 3.93 -17.48
N ILE A 27 -4.36 3.24 -16.39
CA ILE A 27 -3.11 2.48 -16.26
C ILE A 27 -3.04 1.39 -17.34
N ALA A 28 -4.13 0.67 -17.60
CA ALA A 28 -4.18 -0.37 -18.63
C ALA A 28 -3.92 0.21 -20.03
N GLU A 29 -4.49 1.36 -20.36
CA GLU A 29 -4.25 2.06 -21.62
C GLU A 29 -2.77 2.44 -21.80
N ILE A 30 -2.15 3.00 -20.74
CA ILE A 30 -0.74 3.39 -20.76
C ILE A 30 0.17 2.17 -20.93
N VAL A 31 -0.09 1.09 -20.17
CA VAL A 31 0.68 -0.15 -20.27
C VAL A 31 0.55 -0.77 -21.67
N ASN A 32 -0.66 -0.76 -22.25
CA ASN A 32 -0.87 -1.26 -23.61
C ASN A 32 -0.20 -0.38 -24.66
N LYS A 33 -0.17 0.95 -24.46
CA LYS A 33 0.59 1.85 -25.32
C LYS A 33 2.08 1.53 -25.28
N GLU A 34 2.67 1.35 -24.09
CA GLU A 34 4.08 0.96 -23.99
C GLU A 34 4.36 -0.41 -24.60
N ARG A 35 3.45 -1.38 -24.47
CA ARG A 35 3.60 -2.69 -25.12
C ARG A 35 3.66 -2.55 -26.64
N ARG A 36 2.84 -1.69 -27.24
CA ARG A 36 2.87 -1.43 -28.69
C ARG A 36 4.17 -0.75 -29.11
N GLU A 37 4.61 0.26 -28.36
CA GLU A 37 5.86 0.98 -28.63
C GLU A 37 7.10 0.08 -28.49
N ASN A 38 7.07 -0.89 -27.58
CA ASN A 38 8.15 -1.86 -27.37
C ASN A 38 8.05 -3.13 -28.24
N GLY A 39 7.03 -3.23 -29.13
CA GLY A 39 6.83 -4.40 -29.98
C GLY A 39 6.39 -5.67 -29.23
N GLU A 40 5.83 -5.52 -28.03
CA GLU A 40 5.37 -6.61 -27.16
C GLU A 40 3.88 -6.94 -27.31
N GLU A 41 3.28 -6.60 -28.44
CA GLU A 41 1.85 -6.80 -28.73
C GLU A 41 1.41 -8.28 -28.60
N GLY A 42 2.35 -9.22 -28.77
CA GLY A 42 2.13 -10.66 -28.57
C GLY A 42 1.81 -11.08 -27.13
N LYS A 43 1.94 -10.19 -26.13
CA LYS A 43 1.56 -10.47 -24.72
C LYS A 43 0.06 -10.27 -24.44
N GLY A 44 -0.72 -9.91 -25.46
CA GLY A 44 -2.14 -9.61 -25.36
C GLY A 44 -2.43 -8.24 -24.75
N GLU A 45 -3.67 -7.78 -24.83
CA GLU A 45 -4.09 -6.53 -24.21
C GLU A 45 -4.23 -6.69 -22.70
N MET A 46 -3.64 -5.76 -21.96
CA MET A 46 -3.86 -5.63 -20.53
C MET A 46 -5.25 -5.06 -20.29
N THR A 47 -6.06 -5.79 -19.53
CA THR A 47 -7.38 -5.32 -19.09
C THR A 47 -7.29 -4.66 -17.71
N HIS A 48 -8.29 -3.85 -17.37
CA HIS A 48 -8.41 -3.24 -16.03
C HIS A 48 -8.27 -4.28 -14.90
N PRO A 49 -8.99 -5.43 -14.87
CA PRO A 49 -8.77 -6.48 -13.88
C PRO A 49 -7.35 -7.07 -13.89
N GLY A 50 -6.72 -7.13 -15.07
CA GLY A 50 -5.35 -7.61 -15.24
C GLY A 50 -4.32 -6.72 -14.53
N VAL A 51 -4.41 -5.40 -14.73
CA VAL A 51 -3.57 -4.41 -14.03
C VAL A 51 -3.78 -4.50 -12.51
N TYR A 52 -5.04 -4.49 -12.08
CA TYR A 52 -5.38 -4.56 -10.66
C TYR A 52 -4.79 -5.82 -9.98
N GLY A 53 -5.00 -6.98 -10.60
CA GLY A 53 -4.47 -8.25 -10.07
C GLY A 53 -2.95 -8.30 -10.04
N ARG A 54 -2.26 -7.69 -11.02
CA ARG A 54 -0.80 -7.56 -11.01
C ARG A 54 -0.32 -6.64 -9.90
N PHE A 55 -0.92 -5.47 -9.75
CA PHE A 55 -0.59 -4.54 -8.67
C PHE A 55 -0.71 -5.20 -7.30
N VAL A 56 -1.86 -5.80 -6.98
CA VAL A 56 -2.12 -6.40 -5.65
C VAL A 56 -1.11 -7.50 -5.31
N ARG A 57 -0.69 -8.31 -6.29
CA ARG A 57 0.26 -9.41 -6.07
C ARG A 57 1.73 -8.96 -6.01
N ASN A 58 2.08 -7.92 -6.78
CA ASN A 58 3.48 -7.59 -7.07
C ASN A 58 3.95 -6.32 -6.35
N ALA A 59 3.09 -5.32 -6.18
CA ALA A 59 3.43 -4.07 -5.48
C ALA A 59 4.01 -4.29 -4.06
N PRO A 60 3.49 -5.18 -3.19
CA PRO A 60 4.10 -5.38 -1.88
C PRO A 60 5.48 -6.03 -1.94
N LYS A 61 5.78 -6.80 -3.00
CA LYS A 61 7.09 -7.40 -3.21
C LYS A 61 8.09 -6.36 -3.70
N ILE A 62 7.66 -5.52 -4.65
CA ILE A 62 8.47 -4.40 -5.17
C ILE A 62 8.75 -3.41 -4.04
N ALA A 63 7.73 -3.00 -3.28
CA ALA A 63 7.87 -2.10 -2.14
C ALA A 63 8.87 -2.62 -1.10
N ARG A 64 8.81 -3.93 -0.77
CA ARG A 64 9.77 -4.54 0.16
C ARG A 64 11.20 -4.51 -0.39
N LYS A 65 11.37 -4.75 -1.68
CA LYS A 65 12.68 -4.73 -2.35
C LYS A 65 13.26 -3.31 -2.42
N ASP A 66 12.40 -2.33 -2.68
CA ASP A 66 12.77 -0.91 -2.76
C ASP A 66 12.89 -0.27 -1.36
N GLY A 67 12.64 -1.01 -0.28
CA GLY A 67 12.78 -0.53 1.10
C GLY A 67 11.67 0.42 1.56
N LEU A 68 10.51 0.44 0.89
CA LEU A 68 9.37 1.27 1.27
C LEU A 68 8.73 0.76 2.58
N VAL A 69 9.14 1.35 3.70
CA VAL A 69 8.61 1.06 5.03
C VAL A 69 7.17 1.58 5.14
N GLY A 70 6.27 0.76 5.69
CA GLY A 70 4.87 1.16 5.89
C GLY A 70 3.97 1.03 4.66
N PHE A 71 4.47 0.53 3.53
CA PHE A 71 3.64 0.30 2.35
C PHE A 71 2.54 -0.74 2.62
N ARG A 72 1.29 -0.32 2.50
CA ARG A 72 0.11 -1.20 2.55
C ARG A 72 -0.58 -1.17 1.21
N VAL A 73 -0.78 -2.34 0.61
CA VAL A 73 -1.44 -2.47 -0.70
C VAL A 73 -2.86 -1.95 -0.64
N GLU A 74 -3.51 -2.16 0.51
CA GLU A 74 -4.90 -1.81 0.77
C GLU A 74 -5.16 -0.32 0.57
N ASP A 75 -4.21 0.55 0.94
CA ASP A 75 -4.33 2.00 0.83
C ASP A 75 -4.51 2.46 -0.63
N TYR A 76 -3.98 1.67 -1.57
CA TYR A 76 -4.04 1.94 -3.00
C TYR A 76 -5.11 1.10 -3.73
N MET A 77 -5.84 0.25 -3.01
CA MET A 77 -6.96 -0.51 -3.55
C MET A 77 -8.24 0.35 -3.62
N GLN A 78 -9.13 0.00 -4.55
CA GLN A 78 -10.39 0.70 -4.85
C GLN A 78 -11.31 0.96 -3.64
N LYS A 79 -11.10 0.26 -2.50
CA LYS A 79 -11.90 0.43 -1.28
C LYS A 79 -11.63 1.72 -0.50
N HIS A 80 -10.50 2.40 -0.74
CA HIS A 80 -10.11 3.61 -0.01
C HIS A 80 -10.23 4.91 -0.83
N MET A 81 -10.48 4.81 -2.14
CA MET A 81 -10.94 5.94 -2.93
C MET A 81 -12.46 6.09 -2.78
N LYS A 82 -12.92 6.34 -1.55
CA LYS A 82 -14.23 6.95 -1.39
C LYS A 82 -14.10 8.33 -1.99
N THR A 83 -14.68 8.49 -3.18
CA THR A 83 -15.03 9.77 -3.75
C THR A 83 -15.61 10.63 -2.63
N ALA A 84 -14.90 11.72 -2.31
CA ALA A 84 -15.53 12.83 -1.65
C ALA A 84 -16.64 13.32 -2.60
N GLY A 85 -17.89 13.18 -2.17
CA GLY A 85 -19.07 13.68 -2.88
C GLY A 85 -19.74 12.68 -3.82
N GLU A 86 -20.84 12.09 -3.37
CA GLU A 86 -22.19 12.38 -3.88
C GLU A 86 -23.19 11.38 -3.30
N GLY A 87 -24.28 11.92 -2.75
CA GLY A 87 -25.38 11.14 -2.18
C GLY A 87 -26.03 10.26 -3.24
N GLY A 88 -26.29 9.01 -2.86
CA GLY A 88 -27.03 8.06 -3.69
C GLY A 88 -27.76 7.06 -2.79
N VAL A 89 -29.06 7.26 -2.72
CA VAL A 89 -30.08 6.52 -1.99
C VAL A 89 -30.03 5.02 -2.33
N GLY A 90 -30.42 4.17 -1.36
CA GLY A 90 -30.35 2.71 -1.46
C GLY A 90 -31.38 2.03 -2.36
N LEU A 91 -31.61 0.74 -2.06
CA LEU A 91 -32.49 -0.27 -2.70
C LEU A 91 -31.75 -1.09 -3.78
N ASN A 92 -31.65 -2.43 -3.80
CA ASN A 92 -32.43 -3.52 -3.21
C ASN A 92 -31.62 -4.83 -3.05
N ALA A 93 -32.06 -5.66 -2.09
CA ALA A 93 -31.82 -7.12 -1.99
C ALA A 93 -32.41 -7.87 -3.24
N ALA A 94 -32.14 -9.12 -3.62
CA ALA A 94 -31.57 -10.37 -3.08
C ALA A 94 -31.30 -11.31 -4.32
N PRO A 95 -31.22 -12.67 -4.28
CA PRO A 95 -30.88 -13.64 -3.24
C PRO A 95 -29.78 -14.65 -3.67
N MET A 96 -29.55 -15.64 -2.80
CA MET A 96 -28.56 -16.71 -2.83
C MET A 96 -28.41 -17.53 -4.12
N THR A 97 -27.16 -17.93 -4.41
CA THR A 97 -26.85 -19.26 -4.96
C THR A 97 -25.81 -19.95 -4.09
N THR A 98 -26.26 -21.00 -3.42
CA THR A 98 -25.53 -22.01 -2.66
C THR A 98 -24.51 -22.74 -3.55
N ILE A 99 -23.22 -22.69 -3.20
CA ILE A 99 -22.18 -23.56 -3.78
C ILE A 99 -21.68 -24.50 -2.67
N PRO A 100 -21.61 -25.82 -2.89
CA PRO A 100 -21.40 -26.79 -1.84
C PRO A 100 -19.95 -26.88 -1.38
N ASN A 101 -19.88 -27.10 -0.07
CA ASN A 101 -18.76 -27.35 0.81
C ASN A 101 -17.90 -28.56 0.39
N ARG A 102 -16.61 -28.38 0.02
CA ARG A 102 -15.59 -29.45 0.17
C ARG A 102 -14.14 -28.95 0.03
N ARG A 103 -13.48 -28.74 1.16
CA ARG A 103 -12.24 -29.47 1.56
C ARG A 103 -11.75 -28.90 2.90
N LYS A 104 -11.88 -29.74 3.94
CA LYS A 104 -11.32 -29.57 5.28
C LYS A 104 -9.84 -29.17 5.19
N ARG A 105 -9.54 -27.91 5.52
CA ARG A 105 -8.19 -27.45 5.86
C ARG A 105 -7.86 -28.07 7.21
N LYS A 106 -6.75 -28.80 7.29
CA LYS A 106 -6.24 -29.41 8.51
C LYS A 106 -5.76 -28.26 9.41
N GLU A 107 -6.62 -27.78 10.29
CA GLU A 107 -6.27 -26.88 11.40
C GLU A 107 -5.51 -27.70 12.44
N THR A 108 -4.19 -27.67 12.33
CA THR A 108 -3.30 -27.92 13.47
C THR A 108 -2.14 -26.94 13.38
N GLU A 109 -2.42 -25.64 13.50
CA GLU A 109 -1.41 -24.68 13.93
C GLU A 109 -1.93 -23.98 15.18
N THR A 110 -1.34 -24.38 16.30
CA THR A 110 -1.67 -23.86 17.61
C THR A 110 -1.27 -22.37 17.69
N PRO A 111 -2.09 -21.48 18.30
CA PRO A 111 -1.78 -20.05 18.43
C PRO A 111 -0.54 -19.73 19.29
N LYS A 112 0.13 -20.74 19.85
CA LYS A 112 1.34 -20.59 20.66
C LYS A 112 2.61 -20.39 19.81
N ALA A 113 2.68 -20.96 18.61
CA ALA A 113 3.87 -20.85 17.75
C ALA A 113 4.09 -19.43 17.18
N HIS A 114 3.02 -18.69 16.91
CA HIS A 114 3.13 -17.32 16.38
C HIS A 114 3.63 -16.30 17.42
N ARG A 115 3.41 -16.54 18.73
CA ARG A 115 3.88 -15.63 19.78
C ARG A 115 5.37 -15.82 20.08
N SER A 116 5.89 -17.05 20.01
CA SER A 116 7.32 -17.33 20.23
C SER A 116 8.20 -16.78 19.09
N ALA A 117 7.78 -16.94 17.83
CA ALA A 117 8.51 -16.41 16.68
C ALA A 117 8.64 -14.86 16.71
N LYS A 118 7.60 -14.14 17.14
CA LYS A 118 7.63 -12.68 17.28
C LYS A 118 8.61 -12.21 18.35
N LYS A 119 8.68 -12.91 19.49
CA LYS A 119 9.64 -12.59 20.56
C LYS A 119 11.09 -12.80 20.11
N ALA A 120 11.36 -13.90 19.40
CA ALA A 120 12.68 -14.18 18.85
C ALA A 120 13.11 -13.10 17.84
N LYS A 121 12.20 -12.68 16.95
CA LYS A 121 12.47 -11.58 16.00
C LYS A 121 12.74 -10.25 16.72
N LEU A 122 11.93 -9.91 17.72
CA LEU A 122 12.12 -8.67 18.49
C LEU A 122 13.51 -8.63 19.16
N VAL A 123 13.94 -9.74 19.77
CA VAL A 123 15.27 -9.81 20.41
C VAL A 123 16.40 -9.68 19.38
N TYR A 124 16.24 -10.25 18.19
CA TYR A 124 17.21 -10.08 17.09
C TYR A 124 17.27 -8.63 16.61
N ASP A 125 16.10 -8.04 16.30
CA ASP A 125 15.98 -6.65 15.82
C ASP A 125 16.58 -5.67 16.85
N CYS A 126 16.35 -5.88 18.16
CA CYS A 126 16.95 -5.05 19.21
C CYS A 126 18.48 -5.12 19.21
N LYS A 127 19.07 -6.31 19.07
CA LYS A 127 20.53 -6.47 18.99
C LYS A 127 21.13 -5.84 17.74
N GLU A 128 20.41 -5.87 16.61
CA GLU A 128 20.85 -5.22 15.38
C GLU A 128 20.86 -3.68 15.53
N LEU A 129 19.83 -3.13 16.18
CA LEU A 129 19.71 -1.69 16.46
C LEU A 129 20.75 -1.15 17.45
N GLU A 130 21.34 -2.00 18.31
CA GLU A 130 22.44 -1.62 19.22
C GLU A 130 23.75 -1.31 18.49
N THR A 131 23.89 -1.73 17.22
CA THR A 131 25.08 -1.39 16.44
C THR A 131 25.15 0.11 16.17
N ARG A 132 26.35 0.70 16.27
CA ARG A 132 26.56 2.16 16.11
C ARG A 132 25.97 2.72 14.82
N ASN A 133 26.09 1.97 13.72
CA ASN A 133 25.58 2.40 12.42
C ASN A 133 24.04 2.42 12.38
N MET A 134 23.39 1.38 12.93
CA MET A 134 21.93 1.32 12.98
C MET A 134 21.34 2.35 13.94
N LEU A 135 22.03 2.62 15.06
CA LEU A 135 21.65 3.69 15.97
C LEU A 135 21.65 5.05 15.27
N GLN A 136 22.67 5.35 14.48
CA GLN A 136 22.75 6.60 13.72
C GLN A 136 21.63 6.71 12.69
N LEU A 137 21.35 5.62 11.95
CA LEU A 137 20.22 5.56 11.01
C LEU A 137 18.87 5.73 11.71
N LEU A 138 18.71 5.16 12.91
CA LEU A 138 17.51 5.29 13.71
C LEU A 138 17.27 6.74 14.14
N VAL A 139 18.32 7.44 14.60
CA VAL A 139 18.24 8.87 14.95
C VAL A 139 17.86 9.70 13.72
N GLN A 140 18.53 9.48 12.59
CA GLN A 140 18.21 10.19 11.34
C GLN A 140 16.77 9.95 10.88
N ALA A 141 16.29 8.70 10.98
CA ALA A 141 14.91 8.34 10.64
C ALA A 141 13.92 9.00 11.61
N HIS A 142 14.22 9.01 12.90
CA HIS A 142 13.41 9.69 13.91
C HIS A 142 13.28 11.19 13.62
N ASP A 143 14.40 11.87 13.33
CA ASP A 143 14.39 13.31 13.10
C ASP A 143 13.61 13.66 11.82
N THR A 144 13.76 12.85 10.76
CA THR A 144 12.96 13.01 9.54
C THR A 144 11.45 12.87 9.81
N VAL A 145 11.05 11.90 10.64
CA VAL A 145 9.64 11.71 11.01
C VAL A 145 9.15 12.87 11.86
N LYS A 146 9.97 13.36 12.80
CA LYS A 146 9.64 14.50 13.65
C LYS A 146 9.38 15.76 12.82
N ASP A 147 10.24 16.05 11.84
CA ASP A 147 10.10 17.23 10.98
C ASP A 147 8.87 17.16 10.07
N THR A 148 8.49 15.95 9.64
CA THR A 148 7.34 15.74 8.77
C THR A 148 6.03 15.48 9.52
N PHE A 149 6.08 15.26 10.83
CA PHE A 149 4.95 14.83 11.66
C PHE A 149 3.77 15.80 11.53
N TRP A 150 4.02 17.09 11.68
CA TRP A 150 2.95 18.11 11.66
C TRP A 150 2.36 18.33 10.27
N THR A 151 3.12 18.08 9.20
CA THR A 151 2.61 18.06 7.83
C THR A 151 1.58 16.94 7.66
N PHE A 152 1.84 15.75 8.20
CA PHE A 152 0.86 14.66 8.19
C PHE A 152 -0.38 15.00 9.01
N VAL A 153 -0.22 15.60 10.19
CA VAL A 153 -1.35 16.08 11.00
C VAL A 153 -2.15 17.13 10.23
N GLY A 154 -1.48 18.01 9.48
CA GLY A 154 -2.12 18.99 8.60
C GLY A 154 -3.00 18.36 7.53
N HIS A 155 -2.48 17.37 6.80
CA HIS A 155 -3.26 16.64 5.80
C HIS A 155 -4.47 15.91 6.43
N GLU A 156 -4.29 15.33 7.61
CA GLU A 156 -5.39 14.64 8.30
C GLU A 156 -6.45 15.63 8.81
N MET A 157 -6.02 16.81 9.28
CA MET A 157 -6.92 17.92 9.65
C MET A 157 -7.69 18.44 8.44
N GLU A 158 -7.06 18.57 7.28
CA GLU A 158 -7.72 18.93 6.03
C GLU A 158 -8.76 17.87 5.63
N ARG A 159 -8.40 16.58 5.73
CA ARG A 159 -9.31 15.48 5.41
C ARG A 159 -10.56 15.47 6.31
N LEU A 160 -10.40 15.81 7.59
CA LEU A 160 -11.49 15.80 8.56
C LEU A 160 -12.35 17.07 8.54
N SER A 161 -11.73 18.23 8.30
CA SER A 161 -12.39 19.54 8.43
C SER A 161 -12.68 20.24 7.10
N GLY A 162 -12.06 19.79 6.01
CA GLY A 162 -12.09 20.44 4.70
C GLY A 162 -11.28 21.75 4.63
N LYS A 163 -10.48 22.06 5.64
CA LYS A 163 -9.68 23.28 5.72
C LYS A 163 -8.20 22.97 5.84
N VAL A 164 -7.38 23.66 5.05
CA VAL A 164 -5.92 23.58 5.12
C VAL A 164 -5.43 24.41 6.31
N PHE A 165 -4.56 23.83 7.12
CA PHE A 165 -3.91 24.49 8.25
C PHE A 165 -2.40 24.40 8.11
N GLU A 166 -1.70 25.47 8.46
CA GLU A 166 -0.24 25.46 8.54
C GLU A 166 0.26 24.52 9.65
N PRO A 167 1.24 23.65 9.38
CA PRO A 167 1.77 22.69 10.36
C PRO A 167 2.22 23.32 11.68
N GLU A 168 2.89 24.48 11.64
CA GLU A 168 3.37 25.20 12.83
C GLU A 168 2.22 25.68 13.73
N ALA A 169 1.09 26.06 13.12
CA ALA A 169 -0.09 26.51 13.87
C ALA A 169 -0.74 25.33 14.61
N LEU A 170 -0.78 24.16 13.97
CA LEU A 170 -1.28 22.92 14.57
C LEU A 170 -0.38 22.48 15.72
N GLU A 171 0.94 22.50 15.52
CA GLU A 171 1.93 22.19 16.54
C GLU A 171 1.77 23.07 17.77
N LYS A 172 1.77 24.39 17.56
CA LYS A 172 1.66 25.37 18.65
C LYS A 172 0.35 25.22 19.40
N ARG A 173 -0.76 24.99 18.69
CA ARG A 173 -2.06 24.80 19.33
C ARG A 173 -2.08 23.51 20.14
N PHE A 174 -1.52 22.42 19.64
CA PHE A 174 -1.50 21.15 20.34
C PHE A 174 -0.70 21.21 21.64
N HIS A 175 0.48 21.84 21.63
CA HIS A 175 1.29 22.02 22.84
C HIS A 175 0.70 23.00 23.86
N GLN A 176 -0.36 23.73 23.51
CA GLN A 176 -1.12 24.59 24.42
C GLN A 176 -2.36 23.91 25.03
N LEU A 177 -2.71 22.71 24.58
CA LEU A 177 -3.77 21.89 25.18
C LEU A 177 -3.24 21.20 26.45
#